data_AF-A0A7S3V3P4-F1
#
_entry.id   AF-A0A7S3V3P4-F1
#
_cell.length_a   1.000
_cell.length_b   1.000
_cell.length_c   1.000
_cell.angle_alpha   90.00
_cell.angle_beta   90.00
_cell.angle_gamma   90.00
#
_symmetry.space_group_name_H-M   'P 1'
#
loop_
_entity.id
_entity.type
_entity.pdbx_description
1 polymer ?
#
loop_
_entity_poly.entity_id
_entity_poly.type
_entity_poly.pdbx_seq_one_letter_code
_entity_poly.pdbx_strand_id
1 'polypeptide(L)'
;SRQKSSSSTKLNDFGHGQSSGLIHRHQFEVLAQKRNAIYTKLHDFYSRHEPSKLENNENMSTMISFVNEFGHEALNENLIEKYGEGIDRPEVVASKWTQIDDPMIERNEIYAKLYYFYKRYDENKIPELEVATEVIMNVGIDEFNQKAKAKYGVEIDDVVMEKI
;
A
#
# COMPACT_ATOMS: atom_id res chain seq x y z
N SER A 1 -66.65 -16.68 38.94
CA SER A 1 -66.51 -15.58 37.96
C SER A 1 -65.05 -15.30 37.68
N ARG A 2 -64.77 -14.98 36.41
CA ARG A 2 -63.47 -15.07 35.72
C ARG A 2 -62.39 -14.12 36.24
N GLN A 3 -61.17 -14.64 36.34
CA GLN A 3 -59.90 -13.91 36.42
C GLN A 3 -59.73 -12.98 35.21
N LYS A 4 -59.25 -11.75 35.43
CA LYS A 4 -58.68 -10.89 34.38
C LYS A 4 -57.24 -10.58 34.77
N SER A 5 -56.33 -11.28 34.11
CA SER A 5 -54.90 -11.01 34.05
C SER A 5 -54.66 -9.79 33.16
N SER A 6 -54.08 -8.74 33.73
CA SER A 6 -53.55 -7.59 32.99
C SER A 6 -52.05 -7.75 32.81
N SER A 7 -51.68 -8.27 31.63
CA SER A 7 -50.31 -8.29 31.13
C SER A 7 -49.88 -6.86 30.77
N SER A 8 -49.01 -6.25 31.57
CA SER A 8 -48.33 -5.01 31.22
C SER A 8 -46.90 -5.34 30.79
N THR A 9 -46.74 -5.49 29.49
CA THR A 9 -45.45 -5.55 28.80
C THR A 9 -44.78 -4.19 28.90
N LYS A 10 -43.79 -4.04 29.78
CA LYS A 10 -42.92 -2.86 29.78
C LYS A 10 -41.66 -3.12 28.98
N LEU A 11 -41.66 -2.45 27.83
CA LEU A 11 -40.56 -1.93 27.03
C LEU A 11 -39.16 -2.47 27.31
N ASN A 12 -38.68 -3.19 26.30
CA ASN A 12 -37.29 -3.35 25.88
C ASN A 12 -36.48 -2.05 26.00
N ASP A 13 -35.61 -1.98 27.00
CA ASP A 13 -34.50 -1.04 27.10
C ASP A 13 -33.26 -1.71 26.47
N PHE A 14 -33.19 -1.70 25.14
CA PHE A 14 -32.10 -2.31 24.37
C PHE A 14 -31.10 -1.24 23.92
N GLY A 15 -29.96 -1.20 24.63
CA GLY A 15 -28.64 -1.12 24.00
C GLY A 15 -28.31 0.15 23.22
N HIS A 16 -28.19 1.29 23.89
CA HIS A 16 -27.52 2.46 23.32
C HIS A 16 -25.99 2.38 23.51
N GLY A 17 -25.28 2.17 22.40
CA GLY A 17 -24.17 3.07 22.05
C GLY A 17 -22.73 2.68 22.41
N GLN A 18 -22.34 1.40 22.48
CA GLN A 18 -20.93 1.04 22.71
C GLN A 18 -20.07 0.84 21.45
N SER A 19 -20.63 0.91 20.24
CA SER A 19 -19.89 0.64 18.99
C SER A 19 -19.08 1.83 18.45
N SER A 20 -19.33 3.07 18.89
CA SER A 20 -18.68 4.27 18.32
C SER A 20 -17.20 4.44 18.75
N GLY A 21 -16.83 3.91 19.92
CA GLY A 21 -15.47 4.05 20.47
C GLY A 21 -14.42 3.16 19.81
N LEU A 22 -14.81 2.02 19.24
CA LEU A 22 -13.88 1.05 18.62
C LEU A 22 -13.35 1.54 17.27
N ILE A 23 -14.19 2.22 16.48
CA ILE A 23 -13.80 2.73 15.15
C ILE A 23 -12.77 3.85 15.29
N HIS A 24 -12.93 4.73 16.28
CA HIS A 24 -11.99 5.83 16.52
C HIS A 24 -10.61 5.32 16.96
N ARG A 25 -10.57 4.32 17.85
CA ARG A 25 -9.30 3.77 18.37
C ARG A 25 -8.43 3.16 17.27
N HIS A 26 -9.02 2.43 16.34
CA HIS A 26 -8.27 1.80 15.25
C HIS A 26 -7.66 2.83 14.28
N GLN A 27 -8.41 3.90 13.96
CA GLN A 27 -7.90 4.96 13.07
C GLN A 27 -6.70 5.69 13.69
N PHE A 28 -6.73 5.98 14.99
CA PHE A 28 -5.59 6.61 15.67
C PHE A 28 -4.34 5.73 15.66
N GLU A 29 -4.50 4.42 15.84
CA GLU A 29 -3.38 3.48 15.83
C GLU A 29 -2.72 3.37 14.46
N VAL A 30 -3.53 3.27 13.39
CA VAL A 30 -3.02 3.24 12.01
C VAL A 30 -2.28 4.52 11.65
N LEU A 31 -2.81 5.69 12.05
CA LEU A 31 -2.14 6.98 11.82
C LEU A 31 -0.82 7.09 12.59
N ALA A 32 -0.78 6.61 13.83
CA ALA A 32 0.45 6.59 14.63
C ALA A 32 1.52 5.69 14.00
N GLN A 33 1.15 4.52 13.49
CA GLN A 33 2.06 3.62 12.78
C GLN A 33 2.60 4.27 11.51
N LYS A 34 1.74 4.86 10.68
CA LYS A 34 2.16 5.59 9.47
C LYS A 34 3.12 6.73 9.80
N ARG A 35 2.81 7.52 10.82
CA ARG A 35 3.69 8.61 11.28
C ARG A 35 5.06 8.11 11.72
N ASN A 36 5.12 7.03 12.49
CA ASN A 36 6.38 6.44 12.95
C ASN A 36 7.22 5.92 11.77
N ALA A 37 6.59 5.28 10.78
CA ALA A 37 7.30 4.79 9.59
C ALA A 37 7.95 5.95 8.80
N ILE A 38 7.21 7.03 8.58
CA ILE A 38 7.74 8.23 7.92
C ILE A 38 8.85 8.89 8.74
N TYR A 39 8.68 8.97 10.07
CA TYR A 39 9.70 9.52 10.97
C TYR A 39 11.02 8.75 10.86
N THR A 40 10.98 7.41 10.92
CA THR A 40 12.18 6.57 10.79
C THR A 40 12.88 6.81 9.46
N LYS A 41 12.13 6.82 8.34
CA LYS A 41 12.71 7.08 7.01
C LYS A 41 13.36 8.46 6.90
N LEU A 42 12.69 9.50 7.42
CA LEU A 42 13.23 10.86 7.45
C LEU A 42 14.48 10.96 8.33
N HIS A 43 14.50 10.26 9.47
CA HIS A 43 15.64 10.26 10.37
C HIS A 43 16.86 9.63 9.69
N ASP A 44 16.68 8.47 9.06
CA ASP A 44 17.73 7.76 8.32
C ASP A 44 18.18 8.55 7.08
N PHE A 45 17.28 9.30 6.45
CA PHE A 45 17.62 10.20 5.35
C PHE A 45 18.48 11.38 5.83
N TYR A 46 18.03 12.13 6.82
CA TYR A 46 18.74 13.31 7.30
C TYR A 46 20.05 12.98 8.01
N SER A 47 20.17 11.83 8.67
CA SER A 47 21.45 11.39 9.26
C SER A 47 22.58 11.22 8.24
N ARG A 48 22.23 11.02 6.95
CA ARG A 48 23.19 10.86 5.85
C ARG A 48 23.42 12.15 5.06
N HIS A 49 22.38 12.98 4.92
CA HIS A 49 22.41 14.16 4.05
C HIS A 49 22.62 15.48 4.82
N GLU A 50 21.88 15.70 5.91
CA GLU A 50 21.93 16.96 6.68
C GLU A 50 21.64 16.69 8.17
N PRO A 51 22.62 16.16 8.94
CA PRO A 51 22.39 15.74 10.33
C PRO A 51 21.93 16.85 11.27
N SER A 52 22.29 18.11 10.98
CA SER A 52 21.81 19.29 11.72
C SER A 52 20.28 19.43 11.69
N LYS A 53 19.59 18.84 10.70
CA LYS A 53 18.12 18.82 10.67
C LYS A 53 17.53 17.97 11.79
N LEU A 54 18.29 16.99 12.31
CA LEU A 54 17.86 16.11 13.40
C LEU A 54 17.98 16.76 14.77
N GLU A 55 18.82 17.79 14.92
CA GLU A 55 19.00 18.51 16.18
C GLU A 55 17.76 19.30 16.59
N ASN A 56 16.89 19.64 15.63
CA ASN A 56 15.63 20.31 15.86
C ASN A 56 14.42 19.42 15.48
N ASN A 57 13.70 18.93 16.48
CA ASN A 57 12.47 18.14 16.33
C ASN A 57 11.36 18.84 15.55
N GLU A 58 11.39 20.18 15.45
CA GLU A 58 10.44 20.93 14.63
C GLU A 58 10.57 20.59 13.16
N ASN A 59 11.80 20.40 12.65
CA ASN A 59 12.02 20.04 11.24
C ASN A 59 11.32 18.72 10.89
N MET A 60 11.46 17.71 11.74
CA MET A 60 10.81 16.41 11.56
C MET A 60 9.29 16.54 11.61
N SER A 61 8.77 17.36 12.54
CA SER A 61 7.34 17.60 12.66
C SER A 61 6.79 18.33 11.43
N THR A 62 7.50 19.32 10.89
CA THR A 62 7.13 20.02 9.65
C THR A 62 7.07 19.06 8.46
N MET A 63 8.04 18.16 8.33
CA MET A 63 8.06 17.19 7.23
C MET A 63 6.92 16.17 7.35
N ILE A 64 6.58 15.73 8.57
CA ILE A 64 5.42 14.87 8.80
C ILE A 64 4.12 15.61 8.48
N SER A 65 3.99 16.88 8.86
CA SER A 65 2.84 17.70 8.49
C SER A 65 2.72 17.86 6.98
N PHE A 66 3.85 18.06 6.29
CA PHE A 66 3.90 18.10 4.83
C PHE A 66 3.37 16.81 4.20
N VAL A 67 3.77 15.64 4.72
CA VAL A 67 3.24 14.34 4.23
C VAL A 67 1.76 14.18 4.47
N ASN A 68 1.25 14.66 5.60
CA ASN A 68 -0.19 14.60 5.90
C ASN A 68 -1.01 15.51 4.97
N GLU A 69 -0.44 16.64 4.52
CA GLU A 69 -1.11 17.61 3.65
C GLU A 69 -1.00 17.26 2.16
N PHE A 70 0.20 16.92 1.70
CA PHE A 70 0.51 16.73 0.28
C PHE A 70 0.75 15.27 -0.12
N GLY A 71 0.87 14.36 0.86
CA GLY A 71 1.15 12.95 0.61
C GLY A 71 2.64 12.60 0.62
N HIS A 72 2.90 11.30 0.60
CA HIS A 72 4.25 10.74 0.69
C HIS A 72 5.07 10.99 -0.59
N GLU A 73 4.45 10.82 -1.76
CA GLU A 73 5.11 11.02 -3.07
C GLU A 73 5.65 12.44 -3.21
N ALA A 74 4.86 13.45 -2.84
CA ALA A 74 5.28 14.86 -2.86
C ALA A 74 6.49 15.13 -1.96
N LEU A 75 6.56 14.51 -0.78
CA LEU A 75 7.75 14.61 0.08
C LEU A 75 8.95 13.99 -0.62
N ASN A 76 8.77 12.80 -1.20
CA ASN A 76 9.85 12.08 -1.85
C ASN A 76 10.40 12.86 -3.05
N GLU A 77 9.53 13.43 -3.90
CA GLU A 77 9.90 14.33 -5.00
C GLU A 77 10.66 15.56 -4.51
N ASN A 78 10.18 16.21 -3.44
CA ASN A 78 10.86 17.38 -2.87
C ASN A 78 12.28 17.05 -2.39
N LEU A 79 12.46 15.88 -1.77
CA LEU A 79 13.78 15.43 -1.32
C LEU A 79 14.68 15.03 -2.50
N ILE A 80 14.14 14.39 -3.54
CA ILE A 80 14.88 14.08 -4.77
C ILE A 80 15.34 15.36 -5.46
N GLU A 81 14.48 16.37 -5.58
CA GLU A 81 14.83 17.66 -6.17
C GLU A 81 15.96 18.34 -5.39
N LYS A 82 15.89 18.29 -4.04
CA LYS A 82 16.85 18.99 -3.19
C LYS A 82 18.19 18.27 -3.01
N TYR A 83 18.16 16.95 -2.85
CA TYR A 83 19.34 16.14 -2.48
C TYR A 83 19.74 15.11 -3.54
N GLY A 84 18.98 14.98 -4.63
CA GLY A 84 19.17 13.95 -5.65
C GLY A 84 18.68 12.56 -5.24
N GLU A 85 18.11 12.41 -4.04
CA GLU A 85 17.65 11.14 -3.48
C GLU A 85 16.42 11.35 -2.58
N GLY A 86 15.51 10.38 -2.55
CA GLY A 86 14.30 10.39 -1.74
C GLY A 86 14.42 9.61 -0.42
N ILE A 87 13.41 9.71 0.44
CA ILE A 87 13.29 8.88 1.66
C ILE A 87 12.87 7.45 1.34
N ASP A 88 12.14 7.26 0.25
CA ASP A 88 12.02 5.97 -0.40
C ASP A 88 13.30 5.75 -1.20
N ARG A 89 14.39 5.53 -0.48
CA ARG A 89 15.59 4.98 -1.09
C ARG A 89 15.14 3.66 -1.73
N PRO A 90 15.26 3.49 -3.05
CA PRO A 90 15.52 2.15 -3.53
C PRO A 90 16.88 1.79 -2.93
N GLU A 91 16.91 1.05 -1.82
CA GLU A 91 18.15 0.42 -1.37
C GLU A 91 18.66 -0.44 -2.53
N VAL A 92 19.55 0.11 -3.35
CA VAL A 92 20.37 -0.65 -4.28
C VAL A 92 19.61 -1.49 -5.33
N VAL A 93 18.61 -0.95 -6.04
CA VAL A 93 18.13 -1.63 -7.29
C VAL A 93 18.84 -1.18 -8.56
N ALA A 94 19.68 -0.15 -8.55
CA ALA A 94 20.41 0.23 -9.76
C ALA A 94 21.66 -0.63 -10.04
N SER A 95 22.17 -1.43 -9.08
CA SER A 95 23.44 -2.15 -9.29
C SER A 95 23.55 -3.52 -8.63
N LYS A 96 22.47 -4.02 -8.01
CA LYS A 96 22.45 -5.37 -7.42
C LYS A 96 21.00 -5.85 -7.17
N TRP A 97 20.25 -6.15 -8.24
CA TRP A 97 19.03 -6.98 -8.20
C TRP A 97 19.35 -8.44 -7.81
N THR A 98 20.20 -8.66 -6.81
CA THR A 98 20.45 -9.98 -6.26
C THR A 98 19.33 -10.27 -5.27
N GLN A 99 18.32 -10.99 -5.76
CA GLN A 99 17.46 -11.91 -4.99
C GLN A 99 16.95 -11.36 -3.65
N ILE A 100 15.94 -10.49 -3.71
CA ILE A 100 15.05 -10.33 -2.55
C ILE A 100 13.99 -11.42 -2.69
N ASP A 101 14.17 -12.53 -1.97
CA ASP A 101 13.17 -13.61 -1.85
C ASP A 101 12.00 -13.18 -0.95
N ASP A 102 11.45 -11.97 -1.16
CA ASP A 102 10.22 -11.54 -0.50
C ASP A 102 9.03 -11.84 -1.45
N PRO A 103 8.26 -12.91 -1.18
CA PRO A 103 7.16 -13.31 -2.04
C PRO A 103 6.07 -12.25 -2.16
N MET A 104 6.01 -11.28 -1.24
CA MET A 104 5.04 -10.18 -1.32
C MET A 104 5.45 -9.10 -2.31
N ILE A 105 6.76 -8.84 -2.46
CA ILE A 105 7.29 -7.91 -3.46
C ILE A 105 7.09 -8.51 -4.86
N GLU A 106 7.50 -9.76 -5.06
CA GLU A 106 7.35 -10.48 -6.32
C GLU A 106 5.88 -10.53 -6.77
N ARG A 107 4.97 -10.82 -5.83
CA ARG A 107 3.53 -10.84 -6.09
C ARG A 107 2.99 -9.50 -6.59
N ASN A 108 3.39 -8.40 -5.96
CA ASN A 108 2.91 -7.07 -6.34
C ASN A 108 3.42 -6.65 -7.72
N GLU A 109 4.67 -7.01 -8.06
CA GLU A 109 5.23 -6.77 -9.38
C GLU A 109 4.49 -7.56 -10.47
N ILE A 110 4.21 -8.83 -10.23
CA ILE A 110 3.43 -9.68 -11.15
C ILE A 110 2.02 -9.11 -11.34
N TYR A 111 1.36 -8.73 -10.25
CA TYR A 111 0.01 -8.15 -10.31
C TYR A 111 -0.01 -6.87 -11.16
N ALA A 112 0.96 -5.97 -10.95
CA ALA A 112 1.07 -4.73 -11.71
C ALA A 112 1.30 -5.01 -13.20
N LYS A 113 2.25 -5.89 -13.55
CA LYS A 113 2.50 -6.30 -14.95
C LYS A 113 1.23 -6.87 -15.61
N LEU A 114 0.53 -7.76 -14.91
CA LEU A 114 -0.72 -8.33 -15.41
C LEU A 114 -1.82 -7.27 -15.62
N TYR A 115 -1.94 -6.30 -14.70
CA TYR A 115 -2.90 -5.21 -14.85
C TYR A 115 -2.64 -4.43 -16.15
N TYR A 116 -1.40 -3.97 -16.37
CA TYR A 116 -1.07 -3.22 -17.58
C TYR A 116 -1.19 -4.06 -18.85
N PHE A 117 -0.80 -5.34 -18.79
CA PHE A 117 -0.97 -6.27 -19.90
C PHE A 117 -2.45 -6.41 -20.27
N TYR A 118 -3.32 -6.77 -19.32
CA TYR A 118 -4.73 -6.97 -19.62
C TYR A 118 -5.47 -5.67 -19.94
N LYS A 119 -5.09 -4.55 -19.33
CA LYS A 119 -5.61 -3.24 -19.72
C LYS A 119 -5.37 -2.94 -21.21
N ARG A 120 -4.23 -3.39 -21.77
CA ARG A 120 -3.89 -3.18 -23.18
C ARG A 120 -4.51 -4.20 -24.12
N TYR A 121 -4.62 -5.46 -23.70
CA TYR A 121 -4.94 -6.57 -24.61
C TYR A 121 -6.29 -7.25 -24.37
N ASP A 122 -6.83 -7.25 -23.13
CA ASP A 122 -8.08 -7.94 -22.78
C ASP A 122 -8.63 -7.47 -21.40
N GLU A 123 -9.29 -6.30 -21.36
CA GLU A 123 -9.76 -5.68 -20.11
C GLU A 123 -10.75 -6.58 -19.32
N ASN A 124 -11.45 -7.50 -19.99
CA ASN A 124 -12.36 -8.44 -19.35
C ASN A 124 -11.65 -9.40 -18.37
N LYS A 125 -10.32 -9.49 -18.44
CA LYS A 125 -9.49 -10.30 -17.54
C LYS A 125 -9.03 -9.55 -16.29
N ILE A 126 -9.24 -8.25 -16.18
CA ILE A 126 -8.87 -7.46 -14.99
C ILE A 126 -9.53 -7.97 -13.70
N PRO A 127 -10.81 -8.39 -13.68
CA PRO A 127 -11.41 -8.99 -12.48
C PRO A 127 -10.75 -10.31 -12.03
N GLU A 128 -9.98 -10.96 -12.89
CA GLU A 128 -9.30 -12.25 -12.63
C GLU A 128 -7.82 -12.07 -12.23
N LEU A 129 -7.33 -10.83 -12.04
CA LEU A 129 -5.91 -10.55 -11.78
C LEU A 129 -5.34 -11.27 -10.56
N GLU A 130 -6.13 -11.37 -9.48
CA GLU A 130 -5.71 -12.03 -8.25
C GLU A 130 -5.41 -13.51 -8.50
N VAL A 131 -6.32 -14.20 -9.20
CA VAL A 131 -6.18 -15.62 -9.56
C VAL A 131 -5.03 -15.81 -10.54
N ALA A 132 -4.89 -14.92 -11.53
CA ALA A 132 -3.79 -14.99 -12.49
C ALA A 132 -2.43 -14.79 -11.80
N THR A 133 -2.34 -13.88 -10.84
CA THR A 133 -1.12 -13.64 -10.05
C THR A 133 -0.76 -14.89 -9.25
N GLU A 134 -1.72 -15.51 -8.56
CA GLU A 134 -1.49 -16.76 -7.82
C GLU A 134 -1.05 -17.92 -8.73
N VAL A 135 -1.63 -18.03 -9.93
CA VAL A 135 -1.21 -19.05 -10.91
C VAL A 135 0.23 -18.83 -11.33
N ILE A 136 0.63 -17.58 -11.61
CA ILE A 136 2.03 -17.25 -11.97
C ILE A 136 2.98 -17.56 -10.82
N MET A 137 2.63 -17.21 -9.58
CA MET A 137 3.45 -17.51 -8.40
C MET A 137 3.66 -19.01 -8.19
N ASN A 138 2.68 -19.85 -8.56
CA ASN A 138 2.76 -21.30 -8.38
C ASN A 138 3.42 -22.04 -9.55
N VAL A 139 3.22 -21.58 -10.77
CA VAL A 139 3.64 -22.28 -12.00
C VAL A 139 4.92 -21.67 -12.59
N GLY A 140 5.18 -20.39 -12.31
CA GLY A 140 6.28 -19.61 -12.87
C GLY A 140 5.84 -18.72 -14.03
N ILE A 141 6.52 -17.58 -14.16
CA ILE A 141 6.24 -16.55 -15.16
C ILE A 141 6.47 -17.04 -16.61
N ASP A 142 7.44 -17.93 -16.82
CA ASP A 142 7.78 -18.46 -18.14
C ASP A 142 6.62 -19.20 -18.80
N GLU A 143 5.89 -20.04 -18.05
CA GLU A 143 4.75 -20.78 -18.60
C GLU A 143 3.59 -19.84 -18.94
N PHE A 144 3.39 -18.80 -18.14
CA PHE A 144 2.43 -17.76 -18.45
C PHE A 144 2.83 -16.97 -19.71
N ASN A 145 4.10 -16.57 -19.82
CA ASN A 145 4.63 -15.87 -20.99
C ASN A 145 4.45 -16.67 -22.29
N GLN A 146 4.64 -17.99 -22.26
CA GLN A 146 4.36 -18.83 -23.44
C GLN A 146 2.89 -18.76 -23.87
N LYS A 147 1.95 -18.82 -22.91
CA LYS A 147 0.50 -18.72 -23.19
C LYS A 147 0.12 -17.31 -23.66
N ALA A 148 0.69 -16.29 -23.03
CA ALA A 148 0.48 -14.88 -23.39
C ALA A 148 0.99 -14.59 -24.82
N LYS A 149 2.20 -15.06 -25.14
CA LYS A 149 2.80 -14.93 -26.48
C LYS A 149 1.99 -15.66 -27.55
N ALA A 150 1.52 -16.87 -27.26
CA ALA A 150 0.68 -17.64 -28.19
C ALA A 150 -0.67 -16.95 -28.46
N LYS A 151 -1.26 -16.29 -27.46
CA LYS A 151 -2.58 -15.66 -27.56
C LYS A 151 -2.54 -14.21 -28.07
N TYR A 152 -1.58 -13.41 -27.58
CA TYR A 152 -1.51 -11.97 -27.78
C TYR A 152 -0.28 -11.51 -28.58
N GLY A 153 0.67 -12.41 -28.85
CA GLY A 153 1.89 -12.10 -29.58
C GLY A 153 2.97 -11.36 -28.78
N VAL A 154 2.79 -11.21 -27.47
CA VAL A 154 3.66 -10.45 -26.56
C VAL A 154 3.75 -11.14 -25.20
N GLU A 155 4.88 -11.00 -24.52
CA GLU A 155 5.11 -11.51 -23.16
C GLU A 155 4.74 -10.43 -22.13
N ILE A 156 4.42 -10.81 -20.88
CA ILE A 156 4.06 -9.80 -19.88
C ILE A 156 5.26 -8.96 -19.43
N ASP A 157 6.47 -9.50 -19.57
CA ASP A 157 7.71 -8.79 -19.26
C ASP A 157 8.05 -7.70 -20.28
N ASP A 158 7.47 -7.77 -21.49
CA ASP A 158 7.63 -6.74 -22.53
C ASP A 158 6.71 -5.53 -22.31
N VAL A 159 5.79 -5.59 -21.33
CA VAL A 159 4.87 -4.49 -21.05
C VAL A 159 5.58 -3.41 -20.26
N VAL A 160 5.76 -2.25 -20.91
CA VAL A 160 6.23 -1.04 -20.25
C VAL A 160 5.13 -0.54 -19.31
N MET A 161 5.41 -0.57 -18.00
CA MET A 161 4.56 0.06 -17.00
C MET A 161 4.67 1.58 -17.17
N GLU A 162 3.61 2.21 -17.67
CA GLU A 162 3.53 3.67 -17.68
C GLU A 162 3.50 4.14 -16.22
N LYS A 163 4.44 5.02 -15.84
CA LYS A 163 4.40 5.68 -14.53
C LYS A 163 3.13 6.53 -14.51
N ILE A 164 2.19 6.17 -13.64
CA ILE A 164 1.01 7.00 -13.32
C ILE A 164 1.50 8.31 -12.72
#